data_AF-C1MRY4-F1
#
_entry.id   AF-C1MRY4-F1
#
_cell.length_a   1.000
_cell.length_b   1.000
_cell.length_c   1.000
_cell.angle_alpha   90.00
_cell.angle_beta   90.00
_cell.angle_gamma   90.00
#
_symmetry.space_group_name_H-M   'P 1'
#
loop_
_entity.id
_entity.type
_entity.pdbx_description
1 polymer ?
#
loop_
_entity_poly.entity_id
_entity_poly.type
_entity_poly.pdbx_seq_one_letter_code
_entity_poly.pdbx_strand_id
1 'polypeptide(L)'
;MQLRAAEREGRIRAEQALREATLRCDVLDARGGLGPPIATVHSCFSRRNGTPRQGGALVPSARCVVALEPHLPRDLLAGLEEYSHVWVIYVDSKKKSRRTNRNRRRHGHNVKAKVRVPRLNGEPVGALATRTPHRPLPVGLSIARVIAVDVDAKTLTLGGADLVDGTPVLDV
;
A
#
# COMPACT_ATOMS: atom_id res chain seq x y z
N MET A 1 31.51 -10.40 -11.45
CA MET A 1 30.86 -11.54 -10.76
C MET A 1 30.85 -11.37 -9.24
N GLN A 2 31.94 -10.88 -8.62
CA GLN A 2 32.06 -10.69 -7.17
C GLN A 2 31.08 -9.67 -6.55
N LEU A 3 30.77 -8.56 -7.23
CA LEU A 3 29.81 -7.55 -6.72
C LEU A 3 28.40 -8.10 -6.49
N ARG A 4 27.90 -8.96 -7.39
CA ARG A 4 26.58 -9.62 -7.24
C ARG A 4 26.53 -10.67 -6.14
N ALA A 5 27.68 -11.25 -5.78
CA ALA A 5 27.78 -12.21 -4.68
C ALA A 5 27.76 -11.50 -3.32
N ALA A 6 28.49 -10.39 -3.19
CA ALA A 6 28.49 -9.54 -2.00
C ALA A 6 27.11 -8.91 -1.73
N GLU A 7 26.41 -8.47 -2.79
CA GLU A 7 25.04 -7.95 -2.71
C GLU A 7 24.05 -9.03 -2.21
N ARG A 8 24.18 -10.27 -2.71
CA ARG A 8 23.37 -11.41 -2.25
C ARG A 8 23.66 -11.77 -0.80
N GLU A 9 24.92 -11.79 -0.38
CA GLU A 9 25.28 -12.06 1.02
C GLU A 9 24.77 -10.97 1.97
N GLY A 10 24.89 -9.70 1.58
CA GLY A 10 24.34 -8.58 2.33
C GLY A 10 22.82 -8.70 2.49
N ARG A 11 22.12 -9.02 1.40
CA ARG A 11 20.67 -9.28 1.41
C ARG A 11 20.30 -10.46 2.30
N ILE A 12 21.02 -11.58 2.25
CA ILE A 12 20.76 -12.76 3.09
C ILE A 12 20.97 -12.42 4.58
N ARG A 13 22.02 -11.69 4.93
CA ARG A 13 22.26 -11.25 6.32
C ARG A 13 21.19 -10.28 6.81
N ALA A 14 20.79 -9.32 5.97
CA ALA A 14 19.70 -8.41 6.28
C ALA A 14 18.36 -9.15 6.41
N GLU A 15 18.09 -10.13 5.54
CA GLU A 15 16.91 -10.98 5.60
C GLU A 15 16.90 -11.87 6.86
N GLN A 16 18.04 -12.43 7.27
CA GLN A 16 18.18 -13.19 8.52
C GLN A 16 17.97 -12.31 9.76
N ALA A 17 18.62 -11.15 9.81
CA ALA A 17 18.47 -10.19 10.91
C ALA A 17 17.03 -9.64 11.00
N LEU A 18 16.43 -9.34 9.84
CA LEU A 18 15.03 -8.93 9.76
C LEU A 18 14.13 -10.08 10.20
N ARG A 19 14.36 -11.32 9.76
CA ARG A 19 13.55 -12.49 10.13
C ARG A 19 13.65 -12.81 11.62
N GLU A 20 14.81 -12.64 12.25
CA GLU A 20 14.99 -12.76 13.69
C GLU A 20 14.26 -11.64 14.47
N ALA A 21 14.20 -10.43 13.91
CA ALA A 21 13.43 -9.32 14.46
C ALA A 21 11.90 -9.46 14.20
N THR A 22 11.50 -9.97 13.04
CA THR A 22 10.11 -10.22 12.62
C THR A 22 9.53 -11.45 13.30
N LEU A 23 10.33 -12.46 13.65
CA LEU A 23 9.90 -13.56 14.54
C LEU A 23 9.48 -13.07 15.94
N ARG A 24 9.79 -11.82 16.30
CA ARG A 24 9.30 -11.14 17.52
C ARG A 24 8.21 -10.10 17.25
N CYS A 25 8.00 -9.75 15.99
CA CYS A 25 7.00 -8.78 15.54
C CYS A 25 5.98 -9.53 14.71
N ASP A 26 4.94 -10.04 15.37
CA ASP A 26 3.87 -10.72 14.68
C ASP A 26 3.41 -9.84 13.48
N VAL A 27 3.54 -10.36 12.25
CA VAL A 27 3.04 -9.72 11.01
C VAL A 27 1.55 -9.38 11.14
N LEU A 28 0.91 -10.10 12.06
CA LEU A 28 -0.40 -9.85 12.56
C LEU A 28 -0.30 -9.18 13.94
N ASP A 29 -1.03 -8.11 14.26
CA ASP A 29 -1.16 -7.63 15.63
C ASP A 29 -1.57 -8.79 16.56
N ALA A 30 -1.48 -8.60 17.89
CA ALA A 30 -1.86 -9.61 18.88
C ALA A 30 -3.30 -10.19 18.73
N ARG A 31 -4.10 -9.68 17.77
CA ARG A 31 -5.45 -10.13 17.41
C ARG A 31 -5.54 -10.76 16.01
N GLY A 32 -4.43 -10.99 15.30
CA GLY A 32 -4.45 -11.59 13.97
C GLY A 32 -4.69 -10.60 12.81
N GLY A 33 -4.52 -9.29 12.99
CA GLY A 33 -4.74 -8.26 11.94
C GLY A 33 -3.44 -7.67 11.37
N LEU A 34 -3.40 -7.10 10.17
CA LEU A 34 -2.16 -6.50 9.60
C LEU A 34 -1.38 -5.62 10.60
N GLY A 35 -0.04 -5.73 10.60
CA GLY A 35 0.86 -4.86 11.36
C GLY A 35 0.65 -3.36 11.09
N PRO A 36 1.25 -2.48 11.92
CA PRO A 36 1.08 -1.04 11.76
C PRO A 36 1.61 -0.55 10.40
N PRO A 37 1.01 0.50 9.82
CA PRO A 37 1.52 1.09 8.59
C PRO A 37 2.94 1.62 8.78
N ILE A 38 3.75 1.60 7.72
CA ILE A 38 5.12 2.12 7.71
C ILE A 38 5.20 3.58 7.26
N ALA A 39 4.15 4.08 6.61
CA ALA A 39 4.09 5.44 6.10
C ALA A 39 2.66 5.90 5.91
N THR A 40 2.49 7.22 5.77
CA THR A 40 1.21 7.86 5.43
C THR A 40 1.35 8.63 4.12
N VAL A 41 0.34 8.51 3.24
CA VAL A 41 0.27 9.26 1.99
C VAL A 41 -0.29 10.66 2.23
N HIS A 42 0.38 11.68 1.71
CA HIS A 42 -0.14 13.03 1.50
C HIS A 42 -0.36 13.28 0.01
N SER A 43 -1.59 13.55 -0.43
CA SER A 43 -1.91 13.69 -1.86
C SER A 43 -2.89 14.81 -2.15
N CYS A 44 -3.00 15.17 -3.43
CA CYS A 44 -4.02 16.09 -3.92
C CYS A 44 -5.46 15.53 -3.87
N PHE A 45 -5.63 14.23 -3.57
CA PHE A 45 -6.93 13.56 -3.57
C PHE A 45 -7.51 13.43 -2.16
N SER A 46 -8.25 14.43 -1.70
CA SER A 46 -8.87 14.41 -0.35
C SER A 46 -9.93 13.32 -0.14
N ARG A 47 -10.57 12.85 -1.22
CA ARG A 47 -11.64 11.85 -1.20
C ARG A 47 -11.52 10.95 -2.43
N ARG A 48 -12.01 9.71 -2.31
CA ARG A 48 -12.06 8.74 -3.44
C ARG A 48 -12.78 9.27 -4.67
N ASN A 49 -13.81 10.10 -4.47
CA ASN A 49 -14.51 10.69 -5.60
C ASN A 49 -13.61 11.76 -6.22
N GLY A 50 -13.24 11.57 -7.49
CA GLY A 50 -12.23 12.38 -8.17
C GLY A 50 -10.82 11.79 -8.11
N THR A 51 -10.55 10.78 -7.27
CA THR A 51 -9.32 9.99 -7.37
C THR A 51 -9.34 9.14 -8.63
N PRO A 52 -8.25 9.10 -9.41
CA PRO A 52 -8.13 8.22 -10.56
C PRO A 52 -8.45 6.77 -10.17
N ARG A 53 -9.14 6.05 -11.05
CA ARG A 53 -9.39 4.61 -10.80
C ARG A 53 -8.11 3.79 -10.89
N GLN A 54 -7.10 4.31 -11.60
CA GLN A 54 -5.84 3.67 -11.93
C GLN A 54 -4.75 4.72 -12.10
N GLY A 55 -3.65 4.55 -11.37
CA GLY A 55 -2.47 5.40 -11.42
C GLY A 55 -1.56 5.13 -12.62
N GLY A 56 -0.30 5.50 -12.47
CA GLY A 56 0.77 5.38 -13.46
C GLY A 56 0.59 6.33 -14.64
N ALA A 57 0.82 5.80 -15.84
CA ALA A 57 0.85 6.57 -17.09
C ALA A 57 -0.47 7.27 -17.45
N LEU A 58 -1.59 6.87 -16.85
CA LEU A 58 -2.92 7.47 -17.11
C LEU A 58 -3.10 8.82 -16.42
N VAL A 59 -2.29 9.13 -15.40
CA VAL A 59 -2.41 10.36 -14.60
C VAL A 59 -1.03 10.97 -14.30
N PRO A 60 -0.23 11.29 -15.33
CA PRO A 60 1.18 11.67 -15.18
C PRO A 60 1.39 12.94 -14.35
N SER A 61 0.37 13.79 -14.24
CA SER A 61 0.39 15.03 -13.45
C SER A 61 0.03 14.82 -11.97
N ALA A 62 -0.52 13.67 -11.59
CA ALA A 62 -0.84 13.39 -10.19
C ALA A 62 0.44 13.29 -9.35
N ARG A 63 0.40 13.87 -8.16
CA ARG A 63 1.52 13.88 -7.20
C ARG A 63 1.04 13.46 -5.82
N CYS A 64 1.89 12.72 -5.11
CA CYS A 64 1.76 12.50 -3.68
C CYS A 64 3.13 12.38 -3.02
N VAL A 65 3.15 12.53 -1.70
CA VAL A 65 4.29 12.28 -0.84
C VAL A 65 3.95 11.09 0.06
N VAL A 66 4.84 10.11 0.13
CA VAL A 66 4.79 9.04 1.11
C VAL A 66 5.73 9.43 2.24
N ALA A 67 5.19 9.71 3.43
CA ALA A 67 5.94 10.11 4.61
C ALA A 67 6.09 8.92 5.56
N LEU A 68 7.34 8.50 5.80
CA LEU A 68 7.66 7.37 6.67
C LEU A 68 7.24 7.66 8.11
N GLU A 69 6.84 6.64 8.85
CA GLU A 69 6.51 6.79 10.26
C GLU A 69 7.74 7.25 11.08
N PRO A 70 7.57 8.16 12.06
CA PRO A 70 8.71 8.78 12.75
C PRO A 70 9.66 7.80 13.45
N HIS A 71 9.13 6.66 13.92
CA HIS A 71 9.89 5.65 14.65
C HIS A 71 10.76 4.76 13.76
N LEU A 72 10.54 4.76 12.45
CA LEU A 72 11.31 3.95 11.51
C LEU A 72 12.63 4.64 11.13
N PRO A 73 13.71 3.88 10.88
CA PRO A 73 14.99 4.44 10.48
C PRO A 73 14.90 5.08 9.09
N ARG A 74 15.52 6.25 8.92
CA ARG A 74 15.45 7.01 7.66
C ARG A 74 16.13 6.32 6.48
N ASP A 75 17.19 5.56 6.77
CA ASP A 75 18.03 4.89 5.77
C ASP A 75 17.27 3.80 4.98
N LEU A 76 16.04 3.45 5.40
CA LEU A 76 15.13 2.60 4.62
C LEU A 76 14.80 3.18 3.23
N LEU A 77 14.92 4.50 3.05
CA LEU A 77 14.68 5.15 1.76
C LEU A 77 15.93 5.24 0.87
N ALA A 78 17.12 4.96 1.40
CA ALA A 78 18.37 5.13 0.64
C ALA A 78 18.43 4.18 -0.57
N GLY A 79 18.82 4.71 -1.73
CA GLY A 79 18.93 3.96 -2.98
C GLY A 79 17.62 3.82 -3.77
N LEU A 80 16.48 4.29 -3.24
CA LEU A 80 15.22 4.33 -3.99
C LEU A 80 15.27 5.27 -5.20
N GLU A 81 16.16 6.27 -5.17
CA GLU A 81 16.41 7.22 -6.24
C GLU A 81 17.01 6.59 -7.51
N GLU A 82 17.61 5.40 -7.40
CA GLU A 82 18.13 4.65 -8.55
C GLU A 82 17.02 4.03 -9.40
N TYR A 83 15.80 3.95 -8.87
CA TYR A 83 14.65 3.33 -9.52
C TYR A 83 13.74 4.37 -10.16
N SER A 84 13.24 4.05 -11.36
CA SER A 84 12.25 4.91 -12.02
C SER A 84 10.86 4.84 -11.39
N HIS A 85 10.50 3.70 -10.79
CA HIS A 85 9.17 3.41 -10.26
C HIS A 85 9.24 2.50 -9.03
N VAL A 86 8.23 2.62 -8.16
CA VAL A 86 8.04 1.79 -6.96
C VAL A 86 6.62 1.21 -6.92
N TRP A 87 6.46 0.13 -6.13
CA TRP A 87 5.16 -0.48 -5.85
C TRP A 87 4.69 -0.11 -4.47
N VAL A 88 3.72 0.81 -4.37
CA VAL A 88 3.12 1.16 -3.08
C VAL A 88 2.04 0.15 -2.72
N ILE A 89 2.26 -0.59 -1.64
CA ILE A 89 1.28 -1.49 -1.02
C ILE A 89 0.60 -0.73 0.11
N TYR A 90 -0.73 -0.63 0.10
CA TYR A 90 -1.45 0.21 1.03
C TYR A 90 -2.75 -0.42 1.52
N VAL A 91 -3.26 0.05 2.66
CA VAL A 91 -4.58 -0.36 3.16
C VAL A 91 -5.61 0.69 2.82
N ASP A 92 -6.71 0.24 2.25
CA ASP A 92 -7.82 1.11 1.98
C ASP A 92 -8.65 1.40 3.26
N SER A 93 -8.25 2.47 3.96
CA SER A 93 -8.75 2.86 5.28
C SER A 93 -10.25 3.19 5.33
N LYS A 94 -10.86 3.64 4.22
CA LYS A 94 -12.29 4.03 4.18
C LYS A 94 -13.22 2.83 3.95
N LYS A 95 -13.04 1.72 4.67
CA LYS A 95 -14.19 0.88 5.01
C LYS A 95 -14.97 1.66 6.07
N LYS A 96 -15.98 2.44 5.65
CA LYS A 96 -17.09 2.74 6.55
C LYS A 96 -17.57 1.38 7.02
N SER A 97 -17.20 1.00 8.24
CA SER A 97 -17.89 -0.03 8.97
C SER A 97 -19.36 0.35 8.86
N ARG A 98 -20.10 -0.37 8.02
CA ARG A 98 -21.55 -0.39 8.10
C ARG A 98 -21.86 -1.03 9.45
N ARG A 99 -21.69 -0.26 10.53
CA ARG A 99 -22.38 -0.39 11.81
C ARG A 99 -23.86 -0.09 11.54
N THR A 100 -24.48 -0.90 10.69
CA THR A 100 -25.92 -0.95 10.47
C THR A 100 -26.32 -2.41 10.59
N ASN A 101 -26.12 -2.95 11.79
CA ASN A 101 -27.06 -3.81 12.49
C ASN A 101 -26.36 -4.42 13.70
N ARG A 102 -26.71 -3.92 14.89
CA ARG A 102 -26.25 -4.41 16.20
C ARG A 102 -26.66 -5.87 16.47
N ASN A 103 -27.37 -6.52 15.54
CA ASN A 103 -27.94 -7.87 15.66
C ASN A 103 -27.33 -8.97 14.77
N ARG A 104 -26.23 -8.73 14.03
CA ARG A 104 -25.59 -9.80 13.22
C ARG A 104 -24.37 -10.41 13.91
N ARG A 105 -24.58 -10.97 15.11
CA ARG A 105 -23.69 -11.97 15.70
C ARG A 105 -24.04 -13.33 15.10
N ARG A 106 -23.58 -13.62 13.87
CA ARG A 106 -23.52 -14.97 13.27
C ARG A 106 -22.86 -14.86 11.90
N HIS A 107 -21.62 -15.36 11.81
CA HIS A 107 -20.92 -15.87 10.62
C HIS A 107 -20.96 -15.05 9.33
N GLY A 108 -19.81 -14.49 8.93
CA GLY A 108 -19.56 -14.15 7.53
C GLY A 108 -18.97 -12.76 7.32
N HIS A 109 -17.73 -12.72 6.85
CA HIS A 109 -17.10 -11.54 6.28
C HIS A 109 -18.07 -10.91 5.25
N ASN A 110 -18.47 -9.65 5.47
CA ASN A 110 -19.45 -8.96 4.63
C ASN A 110 -18.81 -8.46 3.31
N VAL A 111 -18.06 -9.34 2.65
CA VAL A 111 -17.36 -9.12 1.38
C VAL A 111 -18.30 -9.54 0.26
N LYS A 112 -18.51 -8.67 -0.72
CA LYS A 112 -19.28 -9.04 -1.91
C LYS A 112 -18.41 -9.96 -2.77
N ALA A 113 -18.89 -11.18 -3.03
CA ALA A 113 -18.19 -12.13 -3.89
C ALA A 113 -18.06 -11.62 -5.35
N LYS A 114 -19.05 -10.86 -5.83
CA LYS A 114 -19.05 -10.23 -7.15
C LYS A 114 -19.25 -8.71 -7.05
N VAL A 115 -18.67 -7.98 -8.00
CA VAL A 115 -18.80 -6.53 -8.16
C VAL A 115 -19.18 -6.19 -9.61
N ARG A 116 -19.96 -5.13 -9.79
CA ARG A 116 -20.29 -4.62 -11.12
C ARG A 116 -19.20 -3.64 -11.55
N VAL A 117 -18.50 -3.96 -12.63
CA VAL A 117 -17.43 -3.08 -13.16
C VAL A 117 -18.00 -2.20 -14.27
N PRO A 118 -17.74 -0.88 -14.27
CA PRO A 118 -18.28 0.01 -15.30
C PRO A 118 -17.85 -0.34 -16.73
N ARG A 119 -16.65 -0.93 -16.88
CA ARG A 119 -16.08 -1.28 -18.18
C ARG A 119 -16.68 -2.53 -18.84
N LEU A 120 -17.52 -3.29 -18.14
CA LEU A 120 -18.22 -4.48 -18.68
C LEU A 120 -19.74 -4.28 -18.70
N ASN A 121 -20.21 -3.07 -19.03
CA ASN A 121 -21.64 -2.72 -19.03
C ASN A 121 -22.37 -3.04 -17.72
N GLY A 122 -21.64 -3.10 -16.60
CA GLY A 122 -22.19 -3.43 -15.30
C GLY A 122 -22.40 -4.93 -15.03
N GLU A 123 -21.88 -5.83 -15.86
CA GLU A 123 -21.90 -7.27 -15.59
C GLU A 123 -21.16 -7.61 -14.28
N PRO A 124 -21.71 -8.51 -13.44
CA PRO A 124 -21.10 -8.86 -12.16
C PRO A 124 -19.93 -9.83 -12.34
N VAL A 125 -18.73 -9.38 -11.97
CA VAL A 125 -17.49 -10.18 -12.02
C VAL A 125 -17.02 -10.49 -10.60
N GLY A 126 -16.37 -11.63 -10.41
CA GLY A 126 -15.76 -12.00 -9.12
C GLY A 126 -14.83 -10.89 -8.60
N ALA A 127 -14.98 -10.50 -7.33
CA ALA A 127 -14.25 -9.37 -6.76
C ALA A 127 -12.73 -9.50 -6.90
N LEU A 128 -12.20 -10.73 -6.73
CA LEU A 128 -10.77 -11.03 -6.86
C LEU A 128 -10.25 -10.91 -8.32
N ALA A 129 -11.13 -11.11 -9.31
CA ALA A 129 -10.81 -10.91 -10.73
C ALA A 129 -10.85 -9.43 -11.17
N THR A 130 -11.08 -8.50 -10.23
CA THR A 130 -11.14 -7.05 -10.49
C THR A 130 -10.26 -6.30 -9.51
N ARG A 131 -9.88 -5.05 -9.77
CA ARG A 131 -9.17 -4.20 -8.78
C ARG A 131 -10.10 -3.44 -7.83
N THR A 132 -11.22 -4.06 -7.43
CA THR A 132 -12.14 -3.44 -6.47
C THR A 132 -11.51 -3.32 -5.08
N PRO A 133 -11.75 -2.22 -4.34
CA PRO A 133 -11.35 -2.11 -2.93
C PRO A 133 -12.21 -2.96 -1.99
N HIS A 134 -13.35 -3.50 -2.47
CA HIS A 134 -14.26 -4.33 -1.67
C HIS A 134 -13.77 -5.78 -1.58
N ARG A 135 -12.62 -5.98 -0.92
CA ARG A 135 -11.94 -7.26 -0.75
C ARG A 135 -11.97 -7.76 0.71
N PRO A 136 -11.74 -9.07 0.96
CA PRO A 136 -11.57 -9.60 2.31
C PRO A 136 -10.48 -8.84 3.06
N LEU A 137 -9.28 -8.80 2.47
CA LEU A 137 -8.19 -7.93 2.88
C LEU A 137 -8.10 -6.75 1.90
N PRO A 138 -8.40 -5.50 2.33
CA PRO A 138 -8.47 -4.34 1.45
C PRO A 138 -7.08 -3.76 1.16
N VAL A 139 -6.16 -4.61 0.71
CA VAL A 139 -4.83 -4.21 0.25
C VAL A 139 -4.95 -3.71 -1.18
N GLY A 140 -4.46 -2.50 -1.39
CA GLY A 140 -4.26 -1.88 -2.69
C GLY A 140 -2.81 -2.00 -3.13
N LEU A 141 -2.62 -1.89 -4.43
CA LEU A 141 -1.31 -1.89 -5.08
C LEU A 141 -1.30 -0.78 -6.12
N SER A 142 -0.34 0.14 -6.01
CA SER A 142 -0.16 1.25 -6.95
C SER A 142 1.27 1.23 -7.49
N ILE A 143 1.43 1.43 -8.80
CA ILE A 143 2.74 1.71 -9.40
C ILE A 143 2.84 3.21 -9.61
N ALA A 144 3.92 3.80 -9.10
CA ALA A 144 4.14 5.23 -9.19
C ALA A 144 5.60 5.53 -9.54
N ARG A 145 5.80 6.63 -10.28
CA ARG A 145 7.13 7.09 -10.68
C ARG A 145 7.81 7.74 -9.48
N VAL A 146 9.08 7.42 -9.24
CA VAL A 146 9.90 8.13 -8.26
C VAL A 146 10.26 9.50 -8.83
N ILE A 147 9.96 10.56 -8.08
CA ILE A 147 10.28 11.94 -8.46
C ILE A 147 11.44 12.45 -7.62
N ALA A 148 11.39 12.23 -6.31
CA ALA A 148 12.42 12.65 -5.38
C ALA A 148 12.39 11.76 -4.14
N VAL A 149 13.56 11.50 -3.58
CA VAL A 149 13.76 10.84 -2.30
C VAL A 149 14.43 11.84 -1.37
N ASP A 150 13.84 12.08 -0.21
CA ASP A 150 14.42 12.91 0.85
C ASP A 150 14.60 12.03 2.09
N VAL A 151 15.84 11.53 2.25
CA VAL A 151 16.20 10.63 3.34
C VAL A 151 16.09 11.36 4.67
N ASP A 152 16.56 12.60 4.78
CA ASP A 152 16.56 13.34 6.05
C ASP A 152 15.15 13.70 6.51
N ALA A 153 14.27 14.08 5.58
CA ALA A 153 12.86 14.32 5.87
C ALA A 153 12.02 13.03 5.97
N LYS A 154 12.59 11.86 5.67
CA LYS A 154 11.89 10.57 5.58
C LYS A 154 10.70 10.59 4.61
N THR A 155 10.88 11.21 3.43
CA THR A 155 9.80 11.32 2.44
C THR A 155 10.18 10.82 1.06
N LEU A 156 9.19 10.24 0.37
CA LEU A 156 9.29 9.79 -1.01
C LEU A 156 8.22 10.50 -1.84
N THR A 157 8.64 11.34 -2.78
CA THR A 157 7.73 12.04 -3.69
C THR A 157 7.48 11.19 -4.92
N LEU A 158 6.19 10.95 -5.21
CA LEU A 158 5.73 10.06 -6.25
C LEU A 158 4.87 10.77 -7.29
N GLY A 159 5.04 10.36 -8.55
CA GLY A 159 4.26 10.79 -9.71
C GLY A 159 3.34 9.69 -10.22
N GLY A 160 2.18 10.07 -10.77
CA GLY A 160 1.21 9.11 -11.29
C GLY A 160 0.42 8.38 -10.20
N ALA A 161 0.41 8.89 -8.97
CA ALA A 161 -0.28 8.21 -7.87
C ALA A 161 -1.80 8.26 -8.00
N ASP A 162 -2.47 7.20 -7.54
CA ASP A 162 -3.93 7.08 -7.42
C ASP A 162 -4.37 6.87 -5.95
N LEU A 163 -3.56 7.40 -5.04
CA LEU A 163 -3.71 7.25 -3.59
C LEU A 163 -4.50 8.43 -3.02
N VAL A 164 -5.40 8.15 -2.08
CA VAL A 164 -6.16 9.19 -1.36
C VAL A 164 -5.29 9.78 -0.25
N ASP A 165 -5.45 11.04 0.05
CA ASP A 165 -4.81 11.69 1.19
C ASP A 165 -5.15 10.97 2.52
N GLY A 166 -4.12 10.76 3.34
CA GLY A 166 -4.19 9.99 4.58
C GLY A 166 -4.26 8.47 4.39
N THR A 167 -3.94 7.94 3.20
CA THR A 167 -3.90 6.49 2.97
C THR A 167 -2.71 5.88 3.73
N PRO A 168 -2.93 4.87 4.60
CA PRO A 168 -1.85 4.15 5.26
C PRO A 168 -1.12 3.21 4.29
N VAL A 169 0.21 3.29 4.27
CA VAL A 169 1.10 2.45 3.46
C VAL A 169 1.63 1.30 4.31
N LEU A 170 1.61 0.10 3.74
CA LEU A 170 2.16 -1.11 4.33
C LEU A 170 3.59 -1.36 3.87
N ASP A 171 3.89 -1.08 2.59
CA ASP A 171 5.19 -1.35 1.99
C ASP A 171 5.41 -0.50 0.72
N VAL A 172 6.67 -0.36 0.29
CA VAL A 172 7.11 0.43 -0.90
C VAL A 172 8.10 -0.33 -1.77
#